data_AF-A0A952G0A9-F1
#
_entry.id   AF-A0A952G0A9-F1
#
_cell.length_a   1.000
_cell.length_b   1.000
_cell.length_c   1.000
_cell.angle_alpha   90.00
_cell.angle_beta   90.00
_cell.angle_gamma   90.00
#
_symmetry.space_group_name_H-M   'P 1'
#
loop_
_entity.id
_entity.type
_entity.pdbx_description
1 polymer ?
#
loop_
_entity_poly.entity_id
_entity_poly.type
_entity_poly.pdbx_seq_one_letter_code
_entity_poly.pdbx_strand_id
1 'polypeptide(L)'
;MTRLLEVRRERLALLARALPKPQDLIDTAQQRLDYAAHRLTGGLMANLNAHDNAFGRTAARFRPGLLERPQQLKTDQLAQLTARLDRAAARTLALAEQHARLPMLDARLRQALGRVAAKKGERLPEFGTRMTQAFGRLAVKKAERLPEFDRRLHEAMARTMALKGERLRALDQVRVSLDPDRPLDLGFARVNRKDGALVTTPDMAAPGEVLELTFKGDRKLDVTVGHGMASKTFTAPKPAKPEQGSLF
;
A
#
# COMPACT_ATOMS: atom_id res chain seq x y z
N MET A 1 -161.78 47.21 -0.48
CA MET A 1 -160.96 46.00 -0.21
C MET A 1 -160.02 45.64 -1.37
N THR A 2 -160.35 45.96 -2.63
CA THR A 2 -159.58 45.64 -3.85
C THR A 2 -158.22 46.34 -3.98
N ARG A 3 -158.16 47.65 -3.72
CA ARG A 3 -156.92 48.46 -3.83
C ARG A 3 -155.78 48.01 -2.89
N LEU A 4 -156.13 47.46 -1.72
CA LEU A 4 -155.16 46.93 -0.75
C LEU A 4 -154.51 45.62 -1.21
N LEU A 5 -155.23 44.81 -2.00
CA LEU A 5 -154.70 43.59 -2.60
C LEU A 5 -153.79 43.89 -3.79
N GLU A 6 -154.10 44.93 -4.58
CA GLU A 6 -153.23 45.41 -5.66
C GLU A 6 -151.89 45.91 -5.14
N VAL A 7 -151.89 46.76 -4.10
CA VAL A 7 -150.64 47.25 -3.48
C VAL A 7 -149.80 46.11 -2.91
N ARG A 8 -150.43 45.07 -2.33
CA ARG A 8 -149.70 43.88 -1.85
C ARG A 8 -149.16 43.03 -2.99
N ARG A 9 -149.88 42.90 -4.11
CA ARG A 9 -149.40 42.21 -5.31
C ARG A 9 -148.23 42.94 -5.97
N GLU A 10 -148.30 44.27 -6.06
CA GLU A 10 -147.21 45.10 -6.57
C GLU A 10 -145.95 44.99 -5.70
N ARG A 11 -146.10 45.05 -4.36
CA ARG A 11 -144.98 44.84 -3.43
C ARG A 11 -144.40 43.43 -3.54
N LEU A 12 -145.23 42.40 -3.67
CA LEU A 12 -144.75 41.03 -3.90
C LEU A 12 -144.03 40.88 -5.24
N ALA A 13 -144.50 41.53 -6.31
CA ALA A 13 -143.85 41.52 -7.61
C ALA A 13 -142.50 42.26 -7.58
N LEU A 14 -142.42 43.39 -6.88
CA LEU A 14 -141.17 44.13 -6.68
C LEU A 14 -140.17 43.33 -5.83
N LEU A 15 -140.63 42.68 -4.76
CA LEU A 15 -139.79 41.82 -3.93
C LEU A 15 -139.32 40.58 -4.71
N ALA A 16 -140.21 39.92 -5.46
CA ALA A 16 -139.85 38.79 -6.32
C ALA A 16 -138.81 39.16 -7.39
N ARG A 17 -138.82 40.41 -7.88
CA ARG A 17 -137.82 40.93 -8.82
C ARG A 17 -136.52 41.36 -8.15
N ALA A 18 -136.56 41.69 -6.86
CA ALA A 18 -135.41 42.00 -6.03
C ALA A 18 -134.71 40.75 -5.47
N LEU A 19 -135.34 39.57 -5.54
CA LEU A 19 -134.67 38.31 -5.24
C LEU A 19 -133.62 38.01 -6.32
N PRO A 20 -132.41 37.56 -5.95
CA PRO A 20 -131.41 37.07 -6.88
C PRO A 20 -132.01 35.97 -7.76
N LYS A 21 -131.64 35.93 -9.04
CA LYS A 21 -132.07 34.82 -9.88
C LYS A 21 -131.44 33.54 -9.30
N PRO A 22 -132.14 32.39 -9.35
CA PRO A 22 -131.56 31.13 -8.91
C PRO A 22 -130.24 30.81 -9.62
N GLN A 23 -130.07 31.29 -10.87
CA GLN A 23 -128.84 31.18 -11.62
C GLN A 23 -127.66 31.90 -10.97
N ASP A 24 -127.85 33.10 -10.40
CA ASP A 24 -126.77 33.88 -9.80
C ASP A 24 -126.19 33.18 -8.56
N LEU A 25 -127.03 32.45 -7.81
CA LEU A 25 -126.61 31.63 -6.67
C LEU A 25 -125.77 30.42 -7.13
N ILE A 26 -126.15 29.80 -8.26
CA ILE A 26 -125.42 28.68 -8.86
C ILE A 26 -124.07 29.17 -9.39
N ASP A 27 -124.05 30.28 -10.12
CA ASP A 27 -122.82 30.83 -10.71
C ASP A 27 -121.81 31.22 -9.62
N THR A 28 -122.28 31.81 -8.51
CA THR A 28 -121.44 32.12 -7.36
C THR A 28 -120.89 30.86 -6.67
N ALA A 29 -121.73 29.82 -6.52
CA ALA A 29 -121.29 28.54 -5.96
C ALA A 29 -120.28 27.83 -6.87
N GLN A 30 -120.50 27.88 -8.18
CA GLN A 30 -119.63 27.31 -9.20
C GLN A 30 -118.27 28.01 -9.23
N GLN A 31 -118.24 29.35 -9.21
CA GLN A 31 -116.98 30.11 -9.16
C GLN A 31 -116.15 29.79 -7.91
N ARG A 32 -116.79 29.60 -6.75
CA ARG A 32 -116.10 29.19 -5.51
C ARG A 32 -115.55 27.77 -5.62
N LEU A 33 -116.29 26.86 -6.24
CA LEU A 33 -115.85 25.49 -6.49
C LEU A 33 -114.67 25.47 -7.45
N ASP A 34 -114.72 26.22 -8.55
CA ASP A 34 -113.62 26.32 -9.51
C ASP A 34 -112.37 26.89 -8.86
N TYR A 35 -112.49 27.95 -8.06
CA TYR A 35 -111.36 28.51 -7.32
C TYR A 35 -110.76 27.52 -6.32
N ALA A 36 -111.60 26.79 -5.58
CA ALA A 36 -111.15 25.75 -4.66
C ALA A 36 -110.45 24.60 -5.40
N ALA A 37 -110.97 24.18 -6.56
CA ALA A 37 -110.38 23.14 -7.40
C ALA A 37 -108.99 23.57 -7.90
N HIS A 38 -108.86 24.77 -8.47
CA HIS A 38 -107.57 25.29 -8.93
C HIS A 38 -106.54 25.40 -7.79
N ARG A 39 -106.97 25.90 -6.63
CA ARG A 39 -106.09 26.02 -5.46
C ARG A 39 -105.70 24.66 -4.89
N LEU A 40 -106.61 23.69 -4.89
CA LEU A 40 -106.33 22.32 -4.46
C LEU A 40 -105.28 21.68 -5.37
N THR A 41 -105.43 21.78 -6.69
CA THR A 41 -104.46 21.23 -7.64
C THR A 41 -103.09 21.89 -7.47
N GLY A 42 -103.03 23.21 -7.36
CA GLY A 42 -101.77 23.93 -7.12
C GLY A 42 -101.11 23.56 -5.79
N GLY A 43 -101.91 23.43 -4.72
CA GLY A 43 -101.44 23.03 -3.39
C GLY A 43 -100.92 21.59 -3.35
N LEU A 44 -101.61 20.65 -4.00
CA LEU A 44 -101.18 19.25 -4.11
C LEU A 44 -99.88 19.12 -4.90
N MET A 45 -99.73 19.84 -6.01
CA MET A 45 -98.49 19.84 -6.78
C MET A 45 -97.32 20.44 -6.00
N ALA A 46 -97.55 21.54 -5.27
CA ALA A 46 -96.54 22.12 -4.40
C ALA A 46 -96.12 21.17 -3.26
N ASN A 47 -97.09 20.46 -2.66
CA ASN A 47 -96.85 19.49 -1.60
C ASN A 47 -96.08 18.27 -2.12
N LEU A 48 -96.48 17.73 -3.27
CA LEU A 48 -95.78 16.63 -3.95
C LEU A 48 -94.32 17.02 -4.25
N ASN A 49 -94.11 18.18 -4.86
CA ASN A 49 -92.76 18.68 -5.14
C ASN A 49 -91.92 18.86 -3.87
N ALA A 50 -92.52 19.31 -2.77
CA ALA A 50 -91.82 19.45 -1.49
C ALA A 50 -91.40 18.09 -0.93
N HIS A 51 -92.28 17.09 -0.97
CA HIS A 51 -91.97 15.73 -0.53
C HIS A 51 -91.00 15.00 -1.46
N ASP A 52 -91.11 15.16 -2.77
CA ASP A 52 -90.16 14.62 -3.76
C ASP A 52 -88.76 15.19 -3.54
N ASN A 53 -88.66 16.49 -3.27
CA ASN A 53 -87.38 17.12 -2.94
C ASN A 53 -86.81 16.62 -1.60
N ALA A 54 -87.64 16.48 -0.57
CA ALA A 54 -87.21 15.96 0.73
C ALA A 54 -86.76 14.49 0.62
N PHE A 55 -87.52 13.67 -0.11
CA PHE A 55 -87.19 12.28 -0.41
C PHE A 55 -85.91 12.17 -1.24
N GLY A 56 -85.74 13.00 -2.28
CA GLY A 56 -84.52 13.03 -3.08
C GLY A 56 -83.28 13.33 -2.24
N ARG A 57 -83.38 14.27 -1.27
CA ARG A 57 -82.27 14.60 -0.36
C ARG A 57 -81.91 13.46 0.59
N THR A 58 -82.89 12.72 1.10
CA THR A 58 -82.63 11.58 1.98
C THR A 58 -82.16 10.36 1.19
N ALA A 59 -82.81 10.05 0.07
CA ALA A 59 -82.46 8.94 -0.83
C ALA A 59 -81.06 9.12 -1.45
N ALA A 60 -80.64 10.35 -1.77
CA ALA A 60 -79.29 10.62 -2.26
C ALA A 60 -78.19 10.21 -1.26
N ARG A 61 -78.47 10.26 0.06
CA ARG A 61 -77.54 9.81 1.11
C ARG A 61 -77.41 8.29 1.18
N PHE A 62 -78.45 7.57 0.73
CA PHE A 62 -78.46 6.11 0.66
C PHE A 62 -78.08 5.59 -0.73
N ARG A 63 -77.61 6.46 -1.64
CA ARG A 63 -77.26 6.04 -2.99
C ARG A 63 -75.96 5.23 -2.94
N PRO A 64 -75.91 4.03 -3.55
CA PRO A 64 -74.76 3.13 -3.47
C PRO A 64 -73.46 3.75 -4.00
N GLY A 65 -73.54 4.72 -4.91
CA GLY A 65 -72.39 5.45 -5.45
C GLY A 65 -71.52 6.17 -4.42
N LEU A 66 -72.05 6.53 -3.24
CA LEU A 66 -71.25 7.10 -2.14
C LEU A 66 -70.33 6.07 -1.48
N LEU A 67 -70.68 4.78 -1.55
CA LEU A 67 -69.87 3.68 -1.01
C LEU A 67 -68.99 3.05 -2.10
N GLU A 68 -69.48 2.98 -3.34
CA GLU A 68 -68.74 2.40 -4.46
C GLU A 68 -67.42 3.12 -4.72
N ARG A 69 -67.41 4.46 -4.74
CA ARG A 69 -66.18 5.21 -5.04
C ARG A 69 -65.11 5.06 -3.94
N PRO A 70 -65.42 5.22 -2.64
CA PRO A 70 -64.46 4.89 -1.58
C PRO A 70 -64.03 3.42 -1.59
N GLN A 71 -64.95 2.49 -1.86
CA GLN A 71 -64.64 1.07 -1.94
C GLN A 71 -63.63 0.79 -3.05
N GLN A 72 -63.86 1.32 -4.26
CA GLN A 72 -62.94 1.20 -5.40
C GLN A 72 -61.55 1.77 -5.06
N LEU A 73 -61.49 2.96 -4.45
CA LEU A 73 -60.21 3.56 -4.05
C LEU A 73 -59.48 2.68 -3.01
N LYS A 74 -60.20 2.06 -2.08
CA LYS A 74 -59.59 1.15 -1.09
C LYS A 74 -59.14 -0.16 -1.72
N THR A 75 -59.89 -0.73 -2.65
CA THR A 75 -59.46 -1.93 -3.38
C THR A 75 -58.23 -1.66 -4.22
N ASP A 76 -58.16 -0.49 -4.88
CA ASP A 76 -56.98 -0.09 -5.66
C ASP A 76 -55.76 0.12 -4.76
N GLN A 77 -55.93 0.78 -3.61
CA GLN A 77 -54.87 0.95 -2.62
C GLN A 77 -54.36 -0.39 -2.08
N LEU A 78 -55.28 -1.32 -1.76
CA LEU A 78 -54.91 -2.65 -1.29
C LEU A 78 -54.16 -3.42 -2.39
N ALA A 79 -54.64 -3.40 -3.63
CA ALA A 79 -53.96 -4.05 -4.76
C ALA A 79 -52.54 -3.51 -4.97
N GLN A 80 -52.36 -2.19 -4.87
CA GLN A 80 -51.04 -1.56 -4.96
C GLN A 80 -50.11 -1.98 -3.80
N LEU A 81 -50.62 -2.02 -2.57
CA LEU A 81 -49.84 -2.43 -1.40
C LEU A 81 -49.45 -3.91 -1.50
N THR A 82 -50.39 -4.79 -1.89
CA THR A 82 -50.12 -6.22 -2.10
C THR A 82 -49.05 -6.42 -3.17
N ALA A 83 -49.16 -5.76 -4.33
CA ALA A 83 -48.14 -5.85 -5.38
C ALA A 83 -46.75 -5.35 -4.93
N ARG A 84 -46.69 -4.35 -4.04
CA ARG A 84 -45.42 -3.90 -3.45
C ARG A 84 -44.86 -4.92 -2.47
N LEU A 85 -45.70 -5.54 -1.64
CA LEU A 85 -45.30 -6.59 -0.71
C LEU A 85 -44.80 -7.84 -1.45
N ASP A 86 -45.48 -8.27 -2.51
CA ASP A 86 -45.06 -9.42 -3.32
C ASP A 86 -43.68 -9.19 -3.93
N ARG A 87 -43.44 -7.99 -4.48
CA ARG A 87 -42.12 -7.62 -5.01
C ARG A 87 -41.05 -7.58 -3.91
N ALA A 88 -41.38 -7.11 -2.71
CA ALA A 88 -40.46 -7.09 -1.59
C ALA A 88 -40.14 -8.52 -1.13
N ALA A 89 -41.14 -9.39 -1.01
CA ALA A 89 -40.98 -10.80 -0.64
C ALA A 89 -40.18 -11.59 -1.68
N ALA A 90 -40.43 -11.36 -2.97
CA ALA A 90 -39.63 -11.98 -4.04
C ALA A 90 -38.16 -11.53 -3.98
N ARG A 91 -37.90 -10.26 -3.65
CA ARG A 91 -36.53 -9.74 -3.48
C ARG A 91 -35.84 -10.35 -2.26
N THR A 92 -36.51 -10.46 -1.12
CA THR A 92 -35.91 -11.05 0.08
C THR A 92 -35.62 -12.53 -0.12
N LEU A 93 -36.50 -13.27 -0.79
CA LEU A 93 -36.28 -14.66 -1.16
C LEU A 93 -35.09 -14.81 -2.12
N ALA A 94 -35.01 -13.98 -3.17
CA ALA A 94 -33.90 -14.00 -4.11
C ALA A 94 -32.55 -13.68 -3.42
N LEU A 95 -32.53 -12.72 -2.49
CA LEU A 95 -31.34 -12.42 -1.69
C LEU A 95 -30.97 -13.60 -0.78
N ALA A 96 -31.94 -14.22 -0.12
CA ALA A 96 -31.72 -15.40 0.71
C ALA A 96 -31.14 -16.57 -0.11
N GLU A 97 -31.65 -16.82 -1.31
CA GLU A 97 -31.10 -17.82 -2.23
C GLU A 97 -29.67 -17.48 -2.68
N GLN A 98 -29.38 -16.22 -2.99
CA GLN A 98 -28.03 -15.78 -3.33
C GLN A 98 -27.06 -15.98 -2.17
N HIS A 99 -27.46 -15.61 -0.95
CA HIS A 99 -26.69 -15.84 0.27
C HIS A 99 -26.52 -17.33 0.58
N ALA A 100 -27.51 -18.17 0.29
CA ALA A 100 -27.39 -19.63 0.41
C ALA A 100 -26.44 -20.24 -0.65
N ARG A 101 -26.22 -19.59 -1.79
CA ARG A 101 -25.25 -20.02 -2.82
C ARG A 101 -23.81 -19.61 -2.51
N LEU A 102 -23.60 -18.54 -1.74
CA LEU A 102 -22.27 -18.11 -1.28
C LEU A 102 -21.48 -19.20 -0.54
N PRO A 103 -22.02 -19.99 0.40
CA PRO A 103 -21.27 -21.06 1.07
C PRO A 103 -20.87 -22.18 0.11
N MET A 104 -21.69 -22.50 -0.90
CA MET A 104 -21.29 -23.46 -1.95
C MET A 104 -20.15 -22.92 -2.81
N LEU A 105 -20.17 -21.64 -3.18
CA LEU A 105 -19.10 -20.99 -3.94
C LEU A 105 -17.80 -20.92 -3.11
N ASP A 106 -17.89 -20.56 -1.84
CA ASP A 106 -16.76 -20.54 -0.90
C ASP A 106 -16.16 -21.94 -0.70
N ALA A 107 -16.99 -22.97 -0.51
CA ALA A 107 -16.55 -24.35 -0.41
C ALA A 107 -15.83 -24.82 -1.70
N ARG A 108 -16.37 -24.49 -2.88
CA ARG A 108 -15.72 -24.81 -4.16
C ARG A 108 -14.40 -24.06 -4.35
N LEU A 109 -14.34 -22.79 -3.95
CA LEU A 109 -13.13 -21.98 -4.01
C LEU A 109 -12.05 -22.56 -3.09
N ARG A 110 -12.40 -22.87 -1.83
CA ARG A 110 -11.50 -23.52 -0.86
C ARG A 110 -11.01 -24.86 -1.38
N GLN A 111 -11.89 -25.68 -1.97
CA GLN A 111 -11.50 -26.96 -2.55
C GLN A 111 -10.56 -26.79 -3.75
N ALA A 112 -10.82 -25.84 -4.63
CA ALA A 112 -9.96 -25.55 -5.78
C ALA A 112 -8.58 -25.05 -5.34
N LEU A 113 -8.54 -24.09 -4.41
CA LEU A 113 -7.30 -23.58 -3.81
C LEU A 113 -6.53 -24.68 -3.08
N GLY A 114 -7.22 -25.54 -2.32
CA GLY A 114 -6.63 -26.70 -1.65
C GLY A 114 -5.99 -27.68 -2.62
N ARG A 115 -6.64 -27.98 -3.76
CA ARG A 115 -6.06 -28.84 -4.81
C ARG A 115 -4.82 -28.21 -5.45
N VAL A 116 -4.83 -26.92 -5.73
CA VAL A 116 -3.68 -26.20 -6.31
C VAL A 116 -2.53 -26.15 -5.31
N ALA A 117 -2.82 -25.88 -4.03
CA ALA A 117 -1.84 -25.88 -2.95
C ALA A 117 -1.23 -27.26 -2.74
N ALA A 118 -2.03 -28.33 -2.73
CA ALA A 118 -1.56 -29.71 -2.64
C ALA A 118 -0.64 -30.07 -3.81
N LYS A 119 -1.04 -29.76 -5.05
CA LYS A 119 -0.26 -30.03 -6.26
C LYS A 119 1.07 -29.27 -6.30
N LYS A 120 1.14 -28.08 -5.71
CA LYS A 120 2.40 -27.33 -5.54
C LYS A 120 3.23 -27.88 -4.38
N GLY A 121 2.59 -28.23 -3.26
CA GLY A 121 3.22 -28.81 -2.09
C GLY A 121 3.91 -30.15 -2.37
N GLU A 122 3.34 -30.97 -3.25
CA GLU A 122 3.91 -32.26 -3.68
C GLU A 122 5.24 -32.11 -4.46
N ARG A 123 5.44 -30.97 -5.12
CA ARG A 123 6.66 -30.68 -5.90
C ARG A 123 7.79 -30.06 -5.08
N LEU A 124 7.49 -29.47 -3.92
CA LEU A 124 8.50 -28.91 -3.02
C LEU A 124 9.49 -29.95 -2.46
N PRO A 125 9.07 -31.14 -1.98
CA PRO A 125 10.01 -32.13 -1.45
C PRO A 125 10.90 -32.72 -2.55
N GLU A 126 10.36 -32.93 -3.76
CA GLU A 126 11.15 -33.35 -4.91
C GLU A 126 12.19 -32.30 -5.32
N PHE A 127 11.82 -31.02 -5.27
CA PHE A 127 12.76 -29.93 -5.55
C PHE A 127 13.83 -29.80 -4.46
N GLY A 128 13.44 -29.90 -3.19
CA GLY A 128 14.36 -29.86 -2.05
C GLY A 128 15.36 -31.01 -2.10
N THR A 129 14.90 -32.24 -2.36
CA THR A 129 15.78 -33.40 -2.53
C THR A 129 16.75 -33.24 -3.69
N ARG A 130 16.29 -32.74 -4.85
CA ARG A 130 17.17 -32.45 -6.01
C ARG A 130 18.19 -31.37 -5.71
N MET A 131 17.81 -30.30 -5.01
CA MET A 131 18.74 -29.24 -4.59
C MET A 131 19.81 -29.80 -3.66
N THR A 132 19.42 -30.52 -2.60
CA THR A 132 20.36 -31.12 -1.64
C THR A 132 21.35 -32.06 -2.35
N GLN A 133 20.88 -32.85 -3.31
CA GLN A 133 21.75 -33.72 -4.12
C GLN A 133 22.69 -32.93 -5.04
N ALA A 134 22.23 -31.84 -5.65
CA ALA A 134 23.06 -30.98 -6.50
C ALA A 134 24.15 -30.25 -5.69
N PHE A 135 23.80 -29.71 -4.51
CA PHE A 135 24.75 -29.09 -3.59
C PHE A 135 25.76 -30.11 -3.04
N GLY A 136 25.31 -31.31 -2.70
CA GLY A 136 26.19 -32.41 -2.29
C GLY A 136 27.24 -32.74 -3.36
N ARG A 137 26.82 -32.87 -4.63
CA ARG A 137 27.75 -33.11 -5.75
C ARG A 137 28.75 -31.98 -5.95
N LEU A 138 28.33 -30.73 -5.82
CA LEU A 138 29.24 -29.58 -5.93
C LEU A 138 30.23 -29.53 -4.77
N ALA A 139 29.79 -29.85 -3.55
CA ALA A 139 30.65 -29.92 -2.38
C ALA A 139 31.74 -30.99 -2.55
N VAL A 140 31.37 -32.18 -3.03
CA VAL A 140 32.33 -33.27 -3.34
C VAL A 140 33.36 -32.82 -4.38
N LYS A 141 32.93 -32.23 -5.51
CA LYS A 141 33.86 -31.71 -6.54
C LYS A 141 34.81 -30.63 -6.03
N LYS A 142 34.37 -29.80 -5.08
CA LYS A 142 35.25 -28.81 -4.44
C LYS A 142 36.22 -29.47 -3.47
N ALA A 143 35.78 -30.46 -2.71
CA ALA A 143 36.62 -31.21 -1.78
C ALA A 143 37.77 -31.94 -2.50
N GLU A 144 37.50 -32.51 -3.68
CA GLU A 144 38.53 -33.16 -4.51
C GLU A 144 39.62 -32.21 -5.01
N ARG A 145 39.32 -30.91 -5.17
CA ARG A 145 40.27 -29.89 -5.67
C ARG A 145 41.10 -29.23 -4.56
N LEU A 146 40.65 -29.31 -3.31
CA LEU A 146 41.39 -28.78 -2.15
C LEU A 146 42.80 -29.34 -2.00
N PRO A 147 43.06 -30.67 -2.09
CA PRO A 147 44.41 -31.20 -1.91
C PRO A 147 45.39 -30.75 -2.99
N GLU A 148 44.93 -30.61 -4.25
CA GLU A 148 45.77 -30.11 -5.33
C GLU A 148 46.11 -28.63 -5.14
N PHE A 149 45.14 -27.82 -4.74
CA PHE A 149 45.34 -26.41 -4.45
C PHE A 149 46.29 -26.22 -3.25
N ASP A 150 46.08 -27.00 -2.18
CA ASP A 150 46.90 -27.00 -0.98
C ASP A 150 48.36 -27.36 -1.31
N ARG A 151 48.59 -28.42 -2.09
CA ARG A 151 49.94 -28.78 -2.56
C ARG A 151 50.59 -27.65 -3.34
N ARG A 152 49.89 -27.07 -4.31
CA ARG A 152 50.42 -25.97 -5.13
C ARG A 152 50.75 -24.73 -4.31
N LEU A 153 49.93 -24.41 -3.30
CA LEU A 153 50.15 -23.31 -2.39
C LEU A 153 51.39 -23.55 -1.53
N HIS A 154 51.53 -24.73 -0.94
CA HIS A 154 52.72 -25.12 -0.18
C HIS A 154 54.00 -25.03 -1.04
N GLU A 155 53.97 -25.51 -2.28
CA GLU A 155 55.11 -25.44 -3.19
C GLU A 155 55.47 -24.00 -3.61
N ALA A 156 54.46 -23.15 -3.86
CA ALA A 156 54.70 -21.74 -4.18
C ALA A 156 55.26 -20.97 -2.98
N MET A 157 54.76 -21.28 -1.78
CA MET A 157 55.20 -20.68 -0.52
C MET A 157 56.63 -21.11 -0.18
N ALA A 158 56.96 -22.39 -0.34
CA ALA A 158 58.32 -22.91 -0.17
C ALA A 158 59.32 -22.23 -1.11
N ARG A 159 58.97 -22.08 -2.40
CA ARG A 159 59.79 -21.36 -3.39
C ARG A 159 60.02 -19.90 -3.00
N THR A 160 58.97 -19.22 -2.53
CA THR A 160 59.06 -17.82 -2.09
C THR A 160 59.96 -17.68 -0.87
N MET A 161 59.88 -18.61 0.09
CA MET A 161 60.74 -18.61 1.28
C MET A 161 62.20 -18.89 0.94
N ALA A 162 62.47 -19.81 0.01
CA ALA A 162 63.82 -20.09 -0.47
C ALA A 162 64.47 -18.84 -1.09
N LEU A 163 63.77 -18.15 -2.01
CA LEU A 163 64.24 -16.92 -2.64
C LEU A 163 64.51 -15.80 -1.61
N LYS A 164 63.63 -15.65 -0.61
CA LYS A 164 63.84 -14.68 0.47
C LYS A 164 65.06 -15.05 1.33
N GLY A 165 65.24 -16.34 1.62
CA GLY A 165 66.41 -16.84 2.36
C GLY A 165 67.73 -16.59 1.63
N GLU A 166 67.78 -16.83 0.33
CA GLU A 166 68.95 -16.52 -0.51
C GLU A 166 69.28 -15.02 -0.50
N ARG A 167 68.28 -14.15 -0.64
CA ARG A 167 68.46 -12.69 -0.55
C ARG A 167 68.98 -12.25 0.81
N LEU A 168 68.45 -12.82 1.91
CA LEU A 168 68.93 -12.52 3.25
C LEU A 168 70.40 -12.94 3.43
N ARG A 169 70.78 -14.11 2.93
CA ARG A 169 72.18 -14.56 2.96
C ARG A 169 73.11 -13.65 2.15
N ALA A 170 72.68 -13.21 0.96
CA ALA A 170 73.45 -12.28 0.15
C ALA A 170 73.64 -10.93 0.86
N LEU A 171 72.58 -10.41 1.51
CA LEU A 171 72.66 -9.18 2.30
C LEU A 171 73.58 -9.34 3.52
N ASP A 172 73.55 -10.50 4.18
CA ASP A 172 74.44 -10.79 5.31
C ASP A 172 75.90 -10.87 4.87
N GLN A 173 76.18 -11.46 3.70
CA GLN A 173 77.53 -11.47 3.13
C GLN A 173 78.05 -10.07 2.81
N VAL A 174 77.19 -9.19 2.28
CA VAL A 174 77.51 -7.78 2.03
C VAL A 174 77.79 -7.07 3.36
N ARG A 175 76.96 -7.27 4.39
CA ARG A 175 77.19 -6.73 5.74
C ARG A 175 78.57 -7.15 6.26
N VAL A 176 78.89 -8.44 6.23
CA VAL A 176 80.19 -8.97 6.69
C VAL A 176 81.37 -8.39 5.89
N SER A 177 81.18 -8.10 4.60
CA SER A 177 82.22 -7.47 3.76
C SER A 177 82.47 -5.98 4.07
N LEU A 178 81.43 -5.28 4.52
CA LEU A 178 81.46 -3.86 4.88
C LEU A 178 81.68 -3.64 6.38
N ASP A 179 81.89 -4.69 7.17
CA ASP A 179 82.13 -4.57 8.61
C ASP A 179 83.43 -3.79 8.87
N PRO A 180 83.34 -2.60 9.48
CA PRO A 180 84.47 -1.69 9.68
C PRO A 180 85.50 -2.20 10.70
N ASP A 181 85.20 -3.30 11.39
CA ASP A 181 86.05 -3.91 12.42
C ASP A 181 87.00 -4.97 11.88
N ARG A 182 86.82 -5.40 10.62
CA ARG A 182 87.68 -6.41 9.98
C ARG A 182 89.18 -6.02 9.91
N PRO A 183 89.55 -4.74 9.71
CA PRO A 183 90.93 -4.30 9.83
C PRO A 183 91.46 -4.33 11.27
N LEU A 184 90.61 -4.13 12.30
CA LEU A 184 91.02 -4.20 13.71
C LEU A 184 91.38 -5.63 14.12
N ASP A 185 90.78 -6.64 13.49
CA ASP A 185 91.10 -8.05 13.71
C ASP A 185 92.48 -8.47 13.18
N LEU A 186 93.02 -7.74 12.19
CA LEU A 186 94.32 -8.00 11.57
C LEU A 186 95.49 -7.25 12.24
N GLY A 187 95.24 -6.57 13.37
CA GLY A 187 96.26 -5.87 14.15
C GLY A 187 96.49 -4.40 13.77
N PHE A 188 95.63 -3.83 12.92
CA PHE A 188 95.67 -2.40 12.60
C PHE A 188 94.84 -1.59 13.61
N ALA A 189 95.31 -0.41 13.99
CA ALA A 189 94.62 0.50 14.90
C ALA A 189 93.82 1.54 14.13
N ARG A 190 92.58 1.80 14.54
CA ARG A 190 91.76 2.88 13.99
C ARG A 190 92.18 4.20 14.64
N VAL A 191 92.73 5.13 13.88
CA VAL A 191 93.12 6.46 14.36
C VAL A 191 91.94 7.42 14.19
N ASN A 192 91.23 7.72 15.27
CA ASN A 192 90.20 8.76 15.28
C ASN A 192 90.76 10.04 15.90
N ARG A 193 90.35 11.19 15.36
CA ARG A 193 90.50 12.48 16.09
C ARG A 193 89.45 12.53 17.20
N LYS A 194 89.61 13.42 18.20
CA LYS A 194 88.63 13.61 19.31
C LYS A 194 87.18 13.85 18.85
N ASP A 195 86.98 14.34 17.63
CA ASP A 195 85.65 14.56 17.04
C ASP A 195 85.07 13.32 16.30
N GLY A 196 85.72 12.17 16.38
CA GLY A 196 85.27 10.91 15.75
C GLY A 196 85.57 10.77 14.26
N ALA A 197 86.20 11.77 13.63
CA ALA A 197 86.66 11.73 12.25
C ALA A 197 87.87 10.78 12.09
N LEU A 198 87.79 9.87 11.11
CA LEU A 198 88.84 8.90 10.80
C LEU A 198 89.99 9.57 10.02
N VAL A 199 91.21 9.50 10.54
CA VAL A 199 92.40 10.08 9.89
C VAL A 199 93.02 9.03 8.95
N THR A 200 92.77 9.16 7.65
CA THR A 200 93.21 8.18 6.64
C THR A 200 94.58 8.49 6.01
N THR A 201 95.12 9.70 6.19
CA THR A 201 96.40 10.15 5.59
C THR A 201 97.22 10.98 6.59
N PRO A 202 98.57 10.86 6.60
CA PRO A 202 99.44 11.48 7.60
C PRO A 202 99.48 13.01 7.55
N ASP A 203 99.11 13.63 6.42
CA ASP A 203 99.03 15.10 6.28
C ASP A 203 97.84 15.72 7.02
N MET A 204 96.89 14.89 7.48
CA MET A 204 95.67 15.32 8.17
C MET A 204 95.83 15.38 9.70
N ALA A 205 97.05 15.26 10.24
CA ALA A 205 97.33 15.37 11.67
C ALA A 205 98.34 16.49 11.95
N ALA A 206 97.95 17.48 12.76
CA ALA A 206 98.85 18.57 13.13
C ALA A 206 99.81 18.13 14.25
N PRO A 207 101.09 18.57 14.23
CA PRO A 207 102.03 18.27 15.30
C PRO A 207 101.54 18.85 16.64
N GLY A 208 101.43 18.01 17.68
CA GLY A 208 100.87 18.34 18.98
C GLY A 208 99.40 17.96 19.20
N GLU A 209 98.71 17.39 18.20
CA GLU A 209 97.30 16.97 18.33
C GLU A 209 97.19 15.58 19.00
N VAL A 210 96.22 15.41 19.90
CA VAL A 210 95.95 14.14 20.60
C VAL A 210 95.01 13.30 19.73
N LEU A 211 95.51 12.15 19.26
CA LEU A 211 94.78 11.18 18.44
C LEU A 211 94.40 9.96 19.29
N GLU A 212 93.18 9.45 19.12
CA GLU A 212 92.68 8.28 19.82
C GLU A 212 92.82 7.05 18.90
N LEU A 213 93.75 6.16 19.23
CA LEU A 213 93.93 4.88 18.56
C LEU A 213 93.00 3.85 19.20
N THR A 214 91.99 3.41 18.47
CA THR A 214 91.12 2.30 18.91
C THR A 214 91.66 1.00 18.36
N PHE A 215 92.10 0.13 19.25
CA PHE A 215 92.53 -1.23 18.97
C PHE A 215 91.39 -2.23 19.22
N LYS A 216 91.58 -3.46 18.74
CA LYS A 216 90.67 -4.59 18.93
C LYS A 216 90.12 -4.67 20.36
N GLY A 217 88.81 -4.82 20.48
CA GLY A 217 88.11 -4.89 21.76
C GLY A 217 87.83 -3.52 22.40
N ASP A 218 87.68 -2.48 21.59
CA ASP A 218 87.32 -1.12 21.99
C ASP A 218 88.34 -0.46 22.95
N ARG A 219 89.61 -0.89 22.84
CA ARG A 219 90.72 -0.36 23.66
C ARG A 219 91.25 0.91 23.03
N LYS A 220 91.02 2.03 23.70
CA LYS A 220 91.42 3.37 23.26
C LYS A 220 92.76 3.77 23.87
N LEU A 221 93.67 4.26 23.04
CA LEU A 221 94.99 4.76 23.44
C LEU A 221 95.17 6.19 22.90
N ASP A 222 95.32 7.15 23.80
CA ASP A 222 95.59 8.54 23.43
C ASP A 222 97.10 8.71 23.12
N VAL A 223 97.41 9.14 21.90
CA VAL A 223 98.79 9.39 21.45
C VAL A 223 98.89 10.82 20.93
N THR A 224 99.93 11.54 21.35
CA THR A 224 100.18 12.93 20.94
C THR A 224 101.26 12.95 19.86
N VAL A 225 101.03 13.68 18.75
CA VAL A 225 101.96 13.71 17.60
C VAL A 225 103.21 14.54 17.93
N GLY A 226 104.34 13.89 18.20
CA GLY A 226 105.63 14.53 18.50
C GLY A 226 106.47 14.94 17.28
N HIS A 227 107.37 15.92 17.44
CA HIS A 227 108.23 16.48 16.38
C HIS A 227 109.60 15.76 16.30
N GLY A 228 109.94 15.24 15.11
CA GLY A 228 111.22 14.60 14.77
C GLY A 228 111.11 13.06 14.70
N MET A 229 111.61 12.34 13.69
CA MET A 229 112.52 12.62 12.60
C MET A 229 112.13 11.71 11.42
N ALA A 230 112.19 12.21 10.18
CA ALA A 230 111.93 11.42 8.98
C ALA A 230 112.79 10.15 8.96
N SER A 231 112.15 8.99 9.01
CA SER A 231 112.77 7.68 8.83
C SER A 231 112.27 7.06 7.52
N LYS A 232 113.19 7.08 6.55
CA LYS A 232 113.31 6.32 5.30
C LYS A 232 112.08 5.56 4.80
N THR A 233 111.61 6.05 3.65
CA THR A 233 110.92 5.28 2.61
C THR A 233 111.52 3.89 2.44
N PHE A 234 110.75 2.85 2.77
CA PHE A 234 110.99 1.50 2.31
C PHE A 234 110.18 1.30 1.02
N THR A 235 110.85 1.49 -0.12
CA THR A 235 110.33 1.07 -1.43
C THR A 235 110.29 -0.45 -1.49
N ALA A 236 109.09 -1.03 -1.45
CA ALA A 236 108.84 -2.39 -1.90
C ALA A 236 108.63 -2.40 -3.43
N PRO A 237 109.12 -3.43 -4.15
CA PRO A 237 109.39 -3.37 -5.57
C PRO A 237 108.12 -3.49 -6.43
N LYS A 238 108.15 -2.79 -7.56
CA LYS A 238 107.16 -2.81 -8.64
C LYS A 238 107.01 -4.25 -9.16
N PRO A 239 105.82 -4.88 -9.13
CA PRO A 239 105.62 -6.13 -9.84
C PRO A 239 105.69 -5.86 -11.34
N ALA A 240 106.52 -6.66 -12.01
CA ALA A 240 106.71 -6.65 -13.45
C ALA A 240 105.37 -6.83 -14.17
N LYS A 241 105.12 -6.01 -15.19
CA LYS A 241 104.14 -6.29 -16.23
C LYS A 241 104.52 -7.60 -16.93
N PRO A 242 103.62 -8.57 -17.11
CA PRO A 242 103.66 -9.46 -18.24
C PRO A 242 102.87 -8.80 -19.38
N GLU A 243 103.57 -8.11 -20.27
CA GLU A 243 103.07 -7.87 -21.62
C GLU A 243 103.41 -9.09 -22.48
N GLN A 244 102.43 -9.48 -23.29
CA GLN A 244 102.54 -10.27 -24.52
C GLN A 244 102.72 -11.80 -24.39
N GLY A 245 101.56 -12.46 -24.41
CA GLY A 245 101.35 -13.67 -25.18
C GLY A 245 100.38 -13.38 -26.34
N SER A 246 100.80 -12.57 -27.31
CA SER A 246 100.20 -12.58 -28.65
C SER A 246 100.88 -13.67 -29.46
N LEU A 247 100.21 -14.80 -29.63
CA LEU A 247 100.52 -15.78 -30.67
C LEU A 247 99.19 -16.08 -31.37
N PHE A 248 99.12 -15.54 -32.58
CA PHE A 248 98.43 -16.02 -33.79
C PHE A 248 97.35 -17.08 -33.64
#